data_AF-A0A5Q3HHP4-F1
#
_entry.id   AF-A0A5Q3HHP4-F1
#
_cell.length_a   1.000
_cell.length_b   1.000
_cell.length_c   1.000
_cell.angle_alpha   90.00
_cell.angle_beta   90.00
_cell.angle_gamma   90.00
#
_symmetry.space_group_name_H-M   'P 1'
#
loop_
_entity.id
_entity.type
_entity.pdbx_description
1 polymer ?
#
loop_
_entity_poly.entity_id
_entity_poly.type
_entity_poly.pdbx_seq_one_letter_code
_entity_poly.pdbx_strand_id
1 'polypeptide(L)' 'MEPEAPDDEPEPIEEYVPGVANGRNYMARLCHFPDGPWYIDVIHVESLPPLHDSDRTWPTRAEAVQAADKLVADLAH' A
#
# COMPACT_ATOMS: atom_id res chain seq x y z
N MET A 1 0.54 14.49 36.91
CA MET A 1 0.07 13.46 35.96
C MET A 1 -1.12 14.07 35.26
N GLU A 2 -0.85 14.73 34.14
CA GLU A 2 -1.91 15.20 33.25
C GLU A 2 -2.41 14.00 32.43
N PRO A 3 -3.72 13.90 32.16
CA PRO A 3 -4.29 12.75 31.46
C PRO A 3 -3.79 12.72 30.02
N GLU A 4 -3.19 11.59 29.64
CA GLU A 4 -2.93 11.26 28.23
C GLU A 4 -4.28 11.22 27.52
N ALA A 5 -4.56 12.21 26.67
CA ALA A 5 -5.67 12.10 25.74
C ALA A 5 -5.41 10.87 24.87
N PRO A 6 -6.39 9.96 24.68
CA PRO A 6 -6.22 8.94 23.65
C PRO A 6 -6.13 9.68 22.32
N ASP A 7 -5.02 9.52 21.61
CA ASP A 7 -4.92 9.86 20.18
C ASP A 7 -6.02 9.09 19.44
N ASP A 8 -7.19 9.72 19.30
CA ASP A 8 -8.36 9.26 18.53
C ASP A 8 -8.11 9.46 17.02
N GLU A 9 -6.85 9.47 16.58
CA GLU A 9 -6.53 9.37 15.15
C GLU A 9 -6.86 7.94 14.72
N PRO A 10 -7.79 7.76 13.76
CA PRO A 10 -8.12 6.41 13.31
C PRO A 10 -6.88 5.78 12.70
N GLU A 11 -6.42 4.66 13.27
CA GLU A 11 -5.31 3.90 12.69
C GLU A 11 -5.69 3.49 11.25
N PRO A 12 -4.80 3.68 10.27
CA PRO A 12 -5.08 3.24 8.91
C PRO A 12 -5.22 1.71 8.87
N ILE A 13 -6.26 1.24 8.21
CA ILE A 13 -6.53 -0.18 8.01
C ILE A 13 -5.51 -0.70 6.99
N GLU A 14 -4.66 -1.62 7.45
CA GLU A 14 -3.66 -2.29 6.61
C GLU A 14 -4.23 -3.53 5.93
N GLU A 15 -3.96 -3.68 4.64
CA GLU A 15 -4.35 -4.83 3.84
C GLU A 15 -3.19 -5.32 2.97
N TYR A 16 -2.90 -6.62 3.05
CA TYR A 16 -1.82 -7.25 2.29
C TYR A 16 -2.37 -7.91 1.03
N VAL A 17 -1.97 -7.40 -0.13
CA VAL A 17 -2.41 -7.88 -1.44
C VAL A 17 -1.26 -8.59 -2.15
N PRO A 18 -1.33 -9.91 -2.34
CA PRO A 18 -0.41 -10.62 -3.23
C PRO A 18 -0.73 -10.31 -4.69
N GLY A 19 0.31 -10.19 -5.50
CA GLY A 19 0.18 -10.06 -6.95
C GLY A 19 1.39 -10.63 -7.70
N VAL A 20 1.28 -10.70 -9.02
CA VAL A 20 2.37 -11.15 -9.91
C VAL A 20 2.45 -10.21 -11.10
N ALA A 21 3.56 -9.49 -11.23
CA ALA A 21 3.82 -8.55 -12.32
C ALA A 21 5.16 -8.88 -12.99
N ASN A 22 5.18 -8.89 -14.33
CA ASN A 22 6.35 -9.26 -15.14
C ASN A 22 7.05 -10.56 -14.69
N GLY A 23 6.25 -11.55 -14.25
CA GLY A 23 6.75 -12.86 -13.80
C GLY A 23 7.40 -12.85 -12.41
N ARG A 24 7.29 -11.75 -11.65
CA ARG A 24 7.76 -11.63 -10.26
C ARG A 24 6.58 -11.58 -9.31
N ASN A 25 6.65 -12.37 -8.24
CA ASN A 25 5.70 -12.27 -7.15
C ASN A 25 5.97 -10.99 -6.35
N TYR A 26 4.91 -10.33 -5.93
CA TYR A 26 5.00 -9.21 -5.02
C TYR A 26 3.88 -9.26 -3.97
N MET A 27 4.10 -8.53 -2.89
CA MET A 27 3.14 -8.30 -1.83
C MET A 27 3.05 -6.80 -1.58
N ALA A 28 1.90 -6.21 -1.90
CA ALA A 28 1.62 -4.81 -1.63
C ALA A 28 0.90 -4.68 -0.28
N ARG A 29 1.42 -3.83 0.60
CA ARG A 29 0.74 -3.35 1.79
C ARG A 29 -0.04 -2.10 1.41
N LEU A 30 -1.35 -2.25 1.26
CA LEU A 30 -2.27 -1.15 1.06
C LEU A 30 -2.77 -0.67 2.41
N CYS A 31 -2.88 0.62 2.58
CA CYS A 31 -3.43 1.23 3.77
C CYS A 31 -4.59 2.13 3.38
N HIS A 32 -5.64 2.19 4.18
CA HIS A 32 -6.75 3.11 3.95
C HIS A 32 -7.40 3.51 5.26
N PHE A 33 -8.01 4.68 5.31
CA PHE A 33 -8.88 5.05 6.44
C PHE A 33 -10.31 4.51 6.19
N PRO A 34 -11.15 4.33 7.22
CA PRO A 34 -12.50 3.77 7.09
C PRO A 34 -13.36 4.44 6.00
N ASP A 35 -13.20 5.75 5.82
CA ASP A 35 -13.86 6.57 4.78
C ASP A 35 -12.84 7.33 3.90
N GLY A 36 -11.56 6.93 3.96
CA GLY A 36 -10.48 7.61 3.24
C GLY A 36 -10.01 6.86 2.00
N PRO A 37 -9.15 7.49 1.18
CA PRO A 37 -8.59 6.84 0.01
C PRO A 37 -7.57 5.78 0.43
N TRP A 38 -7.38 4.80 -0.45
CA TRP A 38 -6.37 3.76 -0.36
C TRP A 38 -5.02 4.32 -0.79
N TYR A 39 -3.95 3.97 -0.12
CA TYR A 39 -2.59 4.29 -0.53
C TYR A 39 -1.71 3.06 -0.39
N ILE A 40 -0.59 3.04 -1.11
CA ILE A 40 0.38 1.95 -1.03
C ILE A 40 1.43 2.38 -0.02
N ASP A 41 1.51 1.70 1.11
CA ASP A 41 2.55 1.99 2.08
C ASP A 41 3.89 1.38 1.63
N VAL A 42 3.89 0.10 1.29
CA VAL A 42 5.06 -0.61 0.79
C VAL A 42 4.71 -1.73 -0.18
N ILE A 43 5.54 -1.98 -1.18
CA ILE A 43 5.47 -3.14 -2.07
C ILE A 43 6.75 -3.94 -1.92
N HIS A 44 6.62 -5.17 -1.42
CA HIS A 44 7.71 -6.14 -1.39
C HIS A 44 7.69 -6.93 -2.69
N VAL A 45 8.71 -6.76 -3.52
CA VAL A 45 8.87 -7.52 -4.77
C VAL A 45 9.98 -8.54 -4.60
N GLU A 46 9.77 -9.74 -5.12
CA GLU A 46 10.79 -10.79 -5.09
C GLU A 46 12.09 -10.32 -5.78
N SER A 47 13.22 -10.49 -5.09
CA SER A 47 14.56 -10.11 -5.57
C SER A 47 14.79 -8.62 -5.84
N LEU A 48 13.93 -7.72 -5.31
CA LEU A 48 14.08 -6.28 -5.42
C LEU A 48 13.92 -5.60 -4.05
N PRO A 49 14.48 -4.37 -3.89
CA PRO A 49 14.23 -3.58 -2.70
C PRO A 49 12.73 -3.24 -2.57
N PRO A 50 12.21 -3.11 -1.34
CA PRO A 50 10.84 -2.68 -1.12
C PRO A 50 10.63 -1.28 -1.71
N LEU A 51 9.50 -1.11 -2.39
CA LEU A 51 9.07 0.19 -2.88
C LEU A 51 8.13 0.84 -1.89
N HIS A 52 8.26 2.13 -1.69
CA HIS A 52 7.29 2.93 -0.95
C HIS A 52 6.63 3.90 -1.92
N ASP A 53 5.29 3.92 -1.96
CA ASP A 53 4.52 4.82 -2.85
C ASP A 53 3.34 5.43 -2.08
N SER A 54 3.66 6.10 -0.97
CA SER A 54 2.67 6.71 -0.08
C SER A 54 2.14 8.05 -0.59
N ASP A 55 2.80 8.64 -1.61
CA ASP A 55 2.41 9.92 -2.21
C ASP A 55 1.13 9.83 -3.05
N ARG A 56 0.75 8.62 -3.49
CA ARG A 56 -0.41 8.40 -4.34
C ARG A 56 -1.52 7.71 -3.57
N THR A 57 -2.73 8.18 -3.83
CA THR A 57 -3.93 7.68 -3.20
C THR A 57 -4.98 7.34 -4.26
N TRP A 58 -5.74 6.27 -4.05
CA TRP A 58 -6.79 5.77 -4.93
C TRP A 58 -8.12 5.71 -4.19
N PRO A 59 -9.24 6.00 -4.85
CA PRO A 59 -10.54 5.96 -4.19
C PRO A 59 -11.00 4.52 -3.91
N THR A 60 -10.46 3.53 -4.61
CA THR A 60 -10.82 2.11 -4.42
C THR A 60 -9.60 1.21 -4.26
N ARG A 61 -9.80 0.12 -3.50
CA ARG A 61 -8.84 -0.99 -3.37
C ARG A 61 -8.37 -1.50 -4.73
N ALA A 62 -9.29 -1.72 -5.66
CA ALA A 62 -8.98 -2.30 -6.97
C ALA A 62 -8.03 -1.40 -7.78
N GLU A 63 -8.21 -0.09 -7.72
CA GLU A 63 -7.31 0.87 -8.37
C GLU A 63 -5.93 0.91 -7.71
N ALA A 64 -5.88 0.86 -6.36
CA ALA A 64 -4.61 0.77 -5.63
C ALA A 64 -3.85 -0.51 -5.98
N VAL A 65 -4.53 -1.65 -6.11
CA VAL A 65 -3.94 -2.92 -6.55
C VAL A 65 -3.42 -2.82 -7.98
N GLN A 66 -4.19 -2.25 -8.91
CA GLN A 66 -3.74 -2.08 -10.30
C GLN A 66 -2.53 -1.15 -10.40
N ALA A 67 -2.47 -0.12 -9.56
CA ALA A 67 -1.32 0.78 -9.50
C ALA A 67 -0.08 0.07 -8.92
N ALA A 68 -0.24 -0.74 -7.87
CA ALA A 68 0.85 -1.57 -7.35
C ALA A 68 1.38 -2.52 -8.44
N ASP A 69 0.49 -3.19 -9.17
CA ASP A 69 0.87 -4.06 -10.29
C ASP A 69 1.68 -3.30 -11.35
N LYS A 70 1.21 -2.12 -11.73
CA LYS A 70 1.89 -1.26 -12.69
C LYS A 70 3.27 -0.80 -12.19
N LEU A 71 3.40 -0.43 -10.93
CA LEU A 71 4.68 -0.03 -10.32
C LEU A 71 5.69 -1.18 -10.37
N VAL A 72 5.27 -2.39 -9.99
CA VAL A 72 6.13 -3.58 -10.06
C VAL A 72 6.47 -3.94 -11.50
N ALA A 73 5.52 -3.78 -12.42
CA ALA A 73 5.76 -3.99 -13.84
C ALA A 73 6.80 -2.98 -14.39
N ASP A 74 6.71 -1.71 -14.02
CA ASP A 74 7.61 -0.64 -14.48
C ASP A 74 9.05 -0.85 -14.00
N LEU A 75 9.25 -1.36 -12.77
CA LEU A 75 10.57 -1.72 -12.23
C LEU A 75 11.31 -2.83 -13.00
N ALA A 76 10.59 -3.62 -13.79
CA ALA A 76 11.17 -4.73 -14.54
C ALA A 76 11.65 -4.31 -15.95
N HIS A 77 11.51 -3.04 -16.32
CA HIS A 77 11.98 -2.47 -17.59
C HIS A 77 13.38 -1.87 -17.46
#